data_AF-J2SKL2-F1
#
_entry.id   AF-J2SKL2-F1
#
_cell.length_a   1.000
_cell.length_b   1.000
_cell.length_c   1.000
_cell.angle_alpha   90.00
_cell.angle_beta   90.00
_cell.angle_gamma   90.00
#
_symmetry.space_group_name_H-M   'P 1'
#
loop_
_entity.id
_entity.type
_entity.pdbx_description
1 polymer ?
#
loop_
_entity_poly.entity_id
_entity_poly.type
_entity_poly.pdbx_seq_one_letter_code
_entity_poly.pdbx_strand_id
1 'polypeptide(L)'
;MRIPLTLALIAVLSGCADSHRWSPQQNGSARITTSERIFVTTPADGEYGDNVYSGSGRNTTKIIYNATSAKSRLVRIGGLAENFEDAIAQAQREDQDILIFPTILHWEDRATGWSMIPDNPQLMPLCVIAKSISLSGSVL
;
A
#
# COMPACT_ATOMS: atom_id res chain seq x y z
N MET A 1 1.28 50.90 21.99
CA MET A 1 2.47 50.03 21.84
C MET A 1 2.18 48.53 21.94
N ARG A 2 0.92 48.05 21.87
CA ARG A 2 0.56 46.62 22.04
C ARG A 2 0.45 45.84 20.72
N ILE A 3 0.19 46.55 19.63
CA ILE A 3 -0.01 46.01 18.28
C ILE A 3 1.25 45.38 17.64
N PRO A 4 2.48 45.91 17.79
CA PRO A 4 3.65 45.26 17.18
C PRO A 4 3.99 43.93 17.88
N LEU A 5 3.70 43.80 19.19
CA LEU A 5 3.92 42.57 19.95
C LEU A 5 2.99 41.44 19.50
N THR A 6 1.72 41.78 19.22
CA THR A 6 0.74 40.79 18.73
C THR A 6 1.08 40.28 17.32
N LEU A 7 1.61 41.14 16.44
CA LEU A 7 2.03 40.71 15.11
C LEU A 7 3.26 39.78 15.16
N ALA A 8 4.23 40.08 16.03
CA ALA A 8 5.41 39.25 16.22
C ALA A 8 5.04 37.85 16.76
N LEU A 9 4.04 37.76 17.64
CA LEU A 9 3.58 36.49 18.21
C LEU A 9 2.92 35.57 17.15
N ILE A 10 2.15 36.14 16.22
CA ILE A 10 1.49 35.37 15.14
C ILE A 10 2.52 34.83 14.14
N ALA A 11 3.58 35.59 13.85
CA ALA A 11 4.63 35.17 12.93
C ALA A 11 5.47 33.99 13.47
N VAL A 12 5.58 33.82 14.79
CA VAL A 12 6.29 32.69 15.40
C VAL A 12 5.47 31.39 15.34
N LEU A 13 4.15 31.48 15.17
CA LEU A 13 3.23 30.34 15.16
C LEU A 13 3.00 29.73 13.77
N SER A 14 3.54 30.33 12.69
CA SER A 14 3.49 29.73 11.36
C SER A 14 4.55 28.62 11.23
N GLY A 15 4.21 27.40 11.65
CA GLY A 15 4.99 26.21 11.34
C GLY A 15 4.76 25.76 9.90
N CYS A 16 5.83 25.46 9.17
CA CYS A 16 5.72 24.84 7.85
C CYS A 16 5.22 23.40 8.02
N ALA A 17 3.98 23.14 7.63
CA ALA A 17 3.48 21.78 7.44
C ALA A 17 4.16 21.21 6.18
N ASP A 18 5.10 20.28 6.36
CA ASP A 18 5.69 19.57 5.23
C ASP A 18 4.68 18.54 4.71
N SER A 19 4.22 18.74 3.49
CA SER A 19 3.33 17.80 2.82
C SER A 19 4.17 16.90 1.94
N HIS A 20 4.48 15.70 2.43
CA HIS A 20 5.17 14.69 1.64
C HIS A 20 4.27 14.24 0.47
N ARG A 21 4.44 14.84 -0.71
CA ARG A 21 3.76 14.42 -1.93
C ARG A 21 4.54 13.26 -2.54
N TRP A 22 3.99 12.06 -2.43
CA TRP A 22 4.48 10.90 -3.16
C TRP A 22 4.24 11.12 -4.66
N SER A 23 5.32 11.16 -5.45
CA SER A 23 5.24 11.22 -6.92
C SER A 23 5.41 9.81 -7.48
N PRO A 24 4.36 9.20 -8.05
CA PRO A 24 4.51 7.89 -8.69
C PRO A 24 5.51 7.99 -9.85
N GLN A 25 6.58 7.20 -9.80
CA GLN A 25 7.52 7.02 -10.91
C GLN A 25 6.77 6.39 -12.09
N GLN A 26 6.43 7.19 -13.11
CA GLN A 26 5.61 6.81 -14.27
C GLN A 26 6.31 5.92 -15.32
N ASN A 27 7.47 5.33 -15.01
CA ASN A 27 8.23 4.58 -16.00
C ASN A 27 7.75 3.13 -16.07
N GLY A 28 6.72 2.90 -16.88
CA GLY A 28 6.27 1.58 -17.32
C GLY A 28 4.91 1.14 -16.78
N SER A 29 3.84 1.84 -17.14
CA SER A 29 2.48 1.34 -16.86
C SER A 29 2.04 0.38 -17.96
N ALA A 30 2.36 -0.91 -17.80
CA ALA A 30 1.52 -1.94 -18.40
C ALA A 30 0.11 -1.75 -17.82
N ARG A 31 -0.86 -1.40 -18.67
CA ARG A 31 -2.23 -1.15 -18.24
C ARG A 31 -2.90 -2.48 -17.94
N ILE A 32 -3.34 -2.65 -16.69
CA ILE A 32 -4.16 -3.80 -16.30
C ILE A 32 -5.44 -3.80 -17.13
N THR A 33 -5.68 -4.88 -17.87
CA THR A 33 -6.90 -5.09 -18.64
C THR A 33 -7.92 -5.90 -17.85
N THR A 34 -9.19 -5.86 -18.25
CA THR A 34 -10.27 -6.57 -17.55
C THR A 34 -10.19 -8.09 -17.66
N SER A 35 -9.40 -8.61 -18.60
CA SER A 35 -9.22 -10.04 -18.88
C SER A 35 -8.01 -10.66 -18.21
N GLU A 36 -7.11 -9.87 -17.62
CA GLU A 36 -5.93 -10.40 -16.94
C GLU A 36 -6.30 -11.04 -15.60
N ARG A 37 -5.81 -12.26 -15.39
CA ARG A 37 -5.89 -13.02 -14.15
C ARG A 37 -4.80 -12.53 -13.20
N ILE A 38 -5.19 -11.90 -12.11
CA ILE A 38 -4.27 -11.24 -11.17
C ILE A 38 -4.19 -12.05 -9.90
N PHE A 39 -2.98 -12.37 -9.49
CA PHE A 39 -2.67 -13.00 -8.21
C PHE A 39 -2.09 -11.99 -7.24
N VAL A 40 -2.64 -11.90 -6.04
CA VAL A 40 -2.13 -11.03 -4.96
C VAL A 40 -1.71 -11.90 -3.79
N THR A 41 -0.42 -11.98 -3.48
CA THR A 41 0.04 -12.74 -2.31
C THR A 41 -0.22 -11.99 -1.01
N THR A 42 -0.22 -12.74 0.09
CA THR A 42 -0.27 -12.16 1.44
C THR A 42 1.14 -11.96 1.95
N PRO A 43 1.55 -10.72 2.32
CA PRO A 43 2.84 -10.50 2.96
C PRO A 43 2.78 -10.92 4.43
N ALA A 44 3.96 -11.05 5.05
CA ALA A 44 4.04 -11.09 6.50
C ALA A 44 3.43 -9.81 7.10
N ASP A 45 3.01 -9.91 8.37
CA ASP A 45 2.54 -8.75 9.11
C ASP A 45 3.67 -7.72 9.25
N GLY A 46 3.32 -6.44 9.16
CA GLY A 46 4.25 -5.34 9.36
C GLY A 46 4.72 -5.27 10.80
N GLU A 47 5.95 -4.77 10.97
CA GLU A 47 6.60 -4.66 12.27
C GLU A 47 7.24 -3.27 12.40
N TYR A 48 7.22 -2.71 13.62
CA TYR A 48 7.93 -1.48 13.95
C TYR A 48 8.51 -1.54 15.36
N GLY A 49 9.84 -1.46 15.45
CA GLY A 49 10.55 -1.77 16.69
C GLY A 49 10.23 -3.20 17.13
N ASP A 50 9.80 -3.36 18.37
CA ASP A 50 9.41 -4.67 18.94
C ASP A 50 7.91 -5.00 18.75
N ASN A 51 7.17 -4.20 17.98
CA ASN A 51 5.73 -4.35 17.80
C ASN A 51 5.40 -5.00 16.45
N VAL A 52 4.78 -6.17 16.51
CA VAL A 52 4.20 -6.85 15.33
C VAL A 52 2.71 -6.50 15.22
N TYR A 53 2.32 -5.91 14.09
CA TYR A 53 0.93 -5.53 13.84
C TYR A 53 0.15 -6.71 13.27
N SER A 54 -0.34 -7.58 14.15
CA SER A 54 -1.05 -8.81 13.76
C SER A 54 -2.23 -8.54 12.81
N GLY A 55 -2.28 -9.26 11.70
CA GLY A 55 -3.31 -9.14 10.65
C GLY A 55 -3.09 -8.01 9.63
N SER A 56 -2.05 -7.20 9.78
CA SER A 56 -1.69 -6.14 8.83
C SER A 56 -1.36 -6.68 7.43
N GLY A 57 -0.77 -7.87 7.34
CA GLY A 57 -0.52 -8.57 6.07
C GLY A 57 -1.81 -8.86 5.32
N ARG A 58 -2.78 -9.46 6.02
CA ARG A 58 -4.11 -9.73 5.45
C ARG A 58 -4.86 -8.45 5.07
N ASN A 59 -4.73 -7.40 5.88
CA ASN A 59 -5.35 -6.12 5.58
C ASN A 59 -4.72 -5.46 4.34
N THR A 60 -3.40 -5.51 4.21
CA THR A 60 -2.67 -5.03 3.02
C THR A 60 -3.16 -5.74 1.77
N THR A 61 -3.27 -7.06 1.81
CA THR A 61 -3.77 -7.85 0.68
C THR A 61 -5.20 -7.50 0.33
N LYS A 62 -6.09 -7.28 1.31
CA LYS A 62 -7.47 -6.83 1.06
C LYS A 62 -7.52 -5.45 0.40
N ILE A 63 -6.68 -4.51 0.83
CA ILE A 63 -6.60 -3.17 0.23
C ILE A 63 -6.19 -3.28 -1.24
N ILE A 64 -5.15 -4.05 -1.53
CA ILE A 64 -4.68 -4.28 -2.91
C ILE A 64 -5.74 -5.01 -3.73
N TYR A 65 -6.36 -6.06 -3.18
CA TYR A 65 -7.45 -6.79 -3.83
C TYR A 65 -8.60 -5.85 -4.20
N ASN A 66 -9.05 -4.98 -3.30
CA ASN A 66 -10.14 -4.05 -3.58
C ASN A 66 -9.76 -3.06 -4.69
N ALA A 67 -8.54 -2.53 -4.67
CA ALA A 67 -8.05 -1.61 -5.69
C ALA A 67 -7.91 -2.27 -7.07
N THR A 68 -7.44 -3.52 -7.11
CA THR A 68 -7.23 -4.28 -8.35
C THR A 68 -8.53 -4.86 -8.90
N SER A 69 -9.46 -5.25 -8.03
CA SER A 69 -10.80 -5.75 -8.41
C SER A 69 -11.67 -4.67 -9.06
N ALA A 70 -11.36 -3.39 -8.81
CA ALA A 70 -11.97 -2.28 -9.55
C ALA A 70 -11.52 -2.21 -11.03
N LYS A 71 -10.48 -2.96 -11.42
CA LYS A 71 -9.88 -2.97 -12.77
C LYS A 71 -10.02 -4.32 -13.49
N SER A 72 -9.83 -5.44 -12.79
CA SER A 72 -10.05 -6.79 -13.32
C SER A 72 -11.04 -7.56 -12.44
N ARG A 73 -11.86 -8.42 -13.04
CA ARG A 73 -12.77 -9.31 -12.30
C ARG A 73 -12.13 -10.64 -11.91
N LEU A 74 -10.91 -10.89 -12.39
CA LEU A 74 -10.21 -12.17 -12.25
C LEU A 74 -9.07 -12.03 -11.24
N VAL A 75 -9.36 -11.48 -10.06
CA VAL A 75 -8.36 -11.30 -9.00
C VAL A 75 -8.48 -12.45 -7.99
N ARG A 76 -7.35 -13.07 -7.64
CA ARG A 76 -7.24 -14.10 -6.62
C ARG A 76 -6.27 -13.67 -5.53
N ILE A 77 -6.61 -14.02 -4.28
CA ILE A 77 -5.75 -13.84 -3.13
C ILE A 77 -5.00 -15.14 -2.87
N GLY A 78 -3.67 -15.05 -2.84
CA GLY A 78 -2.77 -16.12 -2.45
C GLY A 78 -2.50 -16.17 -0.95
N GLY A 79 -1.82 -17.23 -0.53
CA GLY A 79 -1.39 -17.43 0.85
C GLY A 79 -0.26 -16.47 1.26
N LEU A 80 0.29 -16.73 2.44
CA LEU A 80 1.55 -16.11 2.85
C LEU A 80 2.62 -16.50 1.84
N ALA A 81 3.38 -15.52 1.33
CA ALA A 81 4.55 -15.78 0.50
C ALA A 81 5.78 -15.26 1.23
N GLU A 82 6.68 -16.18 1.61
CA GLU A 82 7.90 -15.83 2.37
C GLU A 82 8.91 -15.08 1.49
N ASN A 83 8.92 -15.37 0.19
CA ASN A 83 9.82 -14.77 -0.78
C ASN A 83 9.18 -14.72 -2.18
N PHE A 84 9.88 -14.06 -3.09
CA PHE A 84 9.38 -13.82 -4.45
C PHE A 84 9.25 -15.12 -5.28
N GLU A 85 10.11 -16.12 -5.06
CA GLU A 85 10.06 -17.38 -5.80
C GLU A 85 8.84 -18.22 -5.40
N ASP A 86 8.53 -18.27 -4.10
CA ASP A 86 7.29 -18.90 -3.63
C ASP A 86 6.05 -18.16 -4.17
N ALA A 87 6.08 -16.83 -4.22
CA ALA A 87 5.01 -16.04 -4.83
C ALA A 87 4.79 -16.38 -6.31
N ILE A 88 5.88 -16.54 -7.08
CA ILE A 88 5.82 -16.99 -8.49
C ILE A 88 5.23 -18.39 -8.56
N ALA A 89 5.72 -19.33 -7.75
CA ALA A 89 5.26 -20.70 -7.76
C ALA A 89 3.76 -20.80 -7.41
N GLN A 90 3.27 -20.00 -6.45
CA GLN A 90 1.86 -19.89 -6.13
C GLN A 90 1.05 -19.37 -7.32
N ALA A 91 1.48 -18.28 -7.95
CA ALA A 91 0.79 -17.68 -9.11
C ALA A 91 0.75 -18.61 -10.33
N GLN A 92 1.84 -19.34 -10.59
CA GLN A 92 1.91 -20.33 -11.68
C GLN A 92 0.99 -21.53 -11.44
N ARG A 93 0.93 -22.05 -10.19
CA ARG A 93 0.00 -23.14 -9.84
C ARG A 93 -1.46 -22.75 -10.06
N GLU A 94 -1.78 -21.47 -9.89
CA GLU A 94 -3.11 -20.91 -10.08
C GLU A 94 -3.37 -20.39 -11.51
N ASP A 95 -2.43 -20.58 -12.45
CA ASP A 95 -2.50 -20.13 -13.85
C ASP A 95 -2.85 -18.63 -13.97
N GLN A 96 -2.05 -17.76 -13.35
CA GLN A 96 -2.30 -16.32 -13.29
C GLN A 96 -1.40 -15.55 -14.26
N ASP A 97 -1.93 -14.49 -14.87
CA ASP A 97 -1.23 -13.67 -15.86
C ASP A 97 -0.33 -12.61 -15.21
N ILE A 98 -0.72 -12.12 -14.03
CA ILE A 98 -0.01 -11.08 -13.28
C ILE A 98 0.14 -11.52 -11.83
N LEU A 99 1.35 -11.39 -11.30
CA LEU A 99 1.62 -11.51 -9.86
C LEU A 99 1.81 -10.13 -9.25
N ILE A 100 1.18 -9.88 -8.10
CA ILE A 100 1.43 -8.76 -7.20
C ILE A 100 1.98 -9.33 -5.89
N PHE A 101 3.25 -9.02 -5.62
CA PHE A 101 3.98 -9.41 -4.42
C PHE A 101 4.21 -8.17 -3.54
N PRO A 102 3.34 -7.91 -2.54
CA PRO A 102 3.51 -6.80 -1.63
C PRO A 102 4.54 -7.07 -0.54
N THR A 103 5.10 -6.00 0.01
CA THR A 103 5.91 -6.00 1.21
C THR A 103 5.53 -4.78 2.03
N ILE A 104 5.24 -4.99 3.32
CA ILE A 104 4.95 -3.90 4.25
C ILE A 104 6.27 -3.34 4.72
N LEU A 105 6.54 -2.07 4.44
CA LEU A 105 7.74 -1.38 4.93
C LEU A 105 7.49 -0.70 6.28
N HIS A 106 6.27 -0.19 6.45
CA HIS A 106 5.87 0.49 7.66
C HIS A 106 4.37 0.37 7.85
N TRP A 107 3.98 0.02 9.08
CA TRP A 107 2.59 -0.03 9.51
C TRP A 107 2.44 0.80 10.77
N GLU A 108 1.45 1.66 10.80
CA GLU A 108 1.15 2.50 11.96
C GLU A 108 -0.35 2.47 12.20
N ASP A 109 -0.73 2.27 13.46
CA ASP A 109 -2.13 2.42 13.86
C ASP A 109 -2.42 3.91 14.07
N ARG A 110 -3.10 4.53 13.11
CA ARG A 110 -3.46 5.95 13.15
C ARG A 110 -4.88 6.08 13.69
N ALA A 111 -5.02 6.29 14.99
CA ALA A 111 -6.25 6.80 15.60
C ALA A 111 -6.27 8.34 15.50
N THR A 112 -6.59 8.89 14.32
CA THR A 112 -6.54 10.34 14.08
C THR A 112 -7.78 11.05 14.62
N GLY A 113 -7.89 11.18 15.94
CA GLY A 113 -8.91 12.00 16.60
C GLY A 113 -8.61 13.51 16.63
N TRP A 114 -7.42 13.93 16.21
CA TRP A 114 -6.90 15.29 16.42
C TRP A 114 -6.89 16.16 15.15
N SER A 115 -7.26 15.61 13.99
CA SER A 115 -7.25 16.31 12.69
C SER A 115 -8.55 17.09 12.41
N MET A 116 -9.64 16.82 13.16
CA MET A 116 -11.00 17.36 12.94
C MET A 116 -11.53 17.15 11.50
N ILE A 117 -10.84 16.33 10.71
CA ILE A 117 -11.31 15.73 9.47
C ILE A 117 -12.09 14.48 9.90
N PRO A 118 -13.25 14.16 9.31
CA PRO A 118 -13.94 12.90 9.58
C PRO A 118 -13.06 11.74 9.13
N ASP A 119 -12.20 11.28 10.01
CA ASP A 119 -11.33 10.16 9.77
C ASP A 119 -12.11 8.89 10.07
N ASN A 120 -12.30 8.07 9.04
CA ASN A 120 -12.62 6.67 9.27
C ASN A 120 -11.43 6.08 10.05
N PRO A 121 -11.64 5.35 11.16
CA PRO A 121 -10.56 4.72 11.95
C PRO A 121 -9.98 3.50 11.22
N GLN A 122 -9.59 3.69 9.96
CA GLN A 122 -9.07 2.65 9.10
C GLN A 122 -7.55 2.64 9.24
N LEU A 123 -7.04 1.59 9.88
CA LEU A 123 -5.67 1.09 9.80
C LEU A 123 -5.10 1.38 8.40
N MET A 124 -4.20 2.36 8.32
CA MET A 124 -3.68 2.83 7.04
C MET A 124 -2.23 2.38 6.91
N PRO A 125 -1.90 1.50 5.94
CA PRO A 125 -0.50 1.22 5.66
C PRO A 125 0.19 2.52 5.22
N LEU A 126 1.23 2.94 5.93
CA LEU A 126 1.98 4.14 5.57
C LEU A 126 2.82 3.91 4.32
N CYS A 127 3.35 2.69 4.14
CA CYS A 127 4.16 2.37 2.98
C CYS A 127 4.12 0.86 2.64
N VAL A 128 3.59 0.55 1.45
CA VAL A 128 3.63 -0.79 0.84
C VAL A 128 4.42 -0.69 -0.44
N ILE A 129 5.46 -1.52 -0.60
CA ILE A 129 6.05 -1.77 -1.92
C ILE A 129 5.31 -2.96 -2.51
N ALA A 130 4.67 -2.77 -3.65
CA ALA A 130 4.13 -3.86 -4.44
C ALA A 130 5.00 -4.03 -5.68
N LYS A 131 5.62 -5.21 -5.82
CA LYS A 131 6.26 -5.61 -7.06
C LYS A 131 5.23 -6.34 -7.92
N SER A 132 5.05 -5.92 -9.16
CA SER A 132 4.23 -6.64 -10.13
C SER A 132 5.07 -7.18 -11.28
N ILE A 133 4.69 -8.35 -11.77
CA ILE A 133 5.29 -8.98 -12.95
C ILE A 133 4.20 -9.62 -13.79
N SER A 134 4.31 -9.48 -15.12
CA SER A 134 3.51 -10.27 -16.06
C SER A 134 4.16 -11.64 -16.25
N LEU A 135 3.40 -12.70 -15.99
CA LEU A 135 3.75 -14.10 -16.22
C LEU A 135 3.33 -14.55 -17.63
N SER A 136 2.40 -13.84 -18.27
CA SER A 136 1.98 -14.05 -19.66
C SER A 136 3.04 -13.53 -20.64
N GLY A 137 4.15 -14.27 -20.74
CA GLY A 137 5.24 -14.00 -21.67
C GLY A 137 6.31 -15.09 -21.77
N SER A 138 6.17 -16.20 -21.03
CA SER A 138 7.10 -17.33 -21.03
C SER A 138 6.49 -18.59 -21.66
N VAL A 139 6.03 -18.51 -22.91
CA VAL A 139 5.89 -19.68 -23.79
C VAL A 139 6.16 -19.24 -25.23
N LEU A 140 7.41 -19.43 -25.67
CA LEU A 140 7.79 -19.70 -27.05
C LEU A 140 8.41 -21.11 -27.09
#